data_AF-A0A946AIK9-F1
#
_entry.id   AF-A0A946AIK9-F1
#
_cell.length_a   1.000
_cell.length_b   1.000
_cell.length_c   1.000
_cell.angle_alpha   90.00
_cell.angle_beta   90.00
_cell.angle_gamma   90.00
#
_symmetry.space_group_name_H-M   'P 1'
#
loop_
_entity.id
_entity.type
_entity.pdbx_description
1 polymer ?
#
loop_
_entity_poly.entity_id
_entity_poly.type
_entity_poly.pdbx_seq_one_letter_code
_entity_poly.pdbx_strand_id
1 'polypeptide(L)'
;MSRLKIDQKIVGYVVNQPNEKEKEKSRPEFRRETTEGGAEVIRMHEKLERPEMLIGSTYKVKTPVSDHAMYVTINDIILNEGTEYEKRRPFEIFVNSKNLDHYQWIVALTRIISAVFRKGGDVTFLVDELKAVFDPRGGYWQTGGKFMPSIIAELGYIVEKHLISIGLLSKPELDDGQKKMIAEKRAEFEERAKQQDAFTKSDFPEGAQLCNKCSTVALIMMDGCMTCLSCGDSKCG
;
A
#
# COMPACT_ATOMS: atom_id res chain seq x y z
N MET A 1 34.56 -39.90 -9.26
CA MET A 1 33.61 -40.20 -10.35
C MET A 1 34.35 -40.97 -11.43
N SER A 2 34.00 -42.23 -11.63
CA SER A 2 34.58 -43.11 -12.65
C SER A 2 34.17 -42.62 -14.04
N ARG A 3 35.15 -42.28 -14.89
CA ARG A 3 34.92 -41.90 -16.29
C ARG A 3 34.71 -43.17 -17.12
N LEU A 4 33.50 -43.37 -17.61
CA LEU A 4 33.21 -44.38 -18.63
C LEU A 4 33.76 -43.89 -19.98
N LYS A 5 34.71 -44.62 -20.56
CA LYS A 5 35.12 -44.45 -21.96
C LYS A 5 34.36 -45.47 -22.80
N ILE A 6 33.77 -44.99 -23.90
CA ILE A 6 33.07 -45.82 -24.88
C ILE A 6 33.94 -45.86 -26.12
N ASP A 7 34.55 -47.02 -26.37
CA ASP A 7 35.53 -47.20 -27.45
C ASP A 7 34.88 -47.65 -28.79
N GLN A 8 33.55 -47.74 -28.84
CA GLN A 8 32.81 -48.13 -30.04
C GLN A 8 31.86 -47.05 -30.55
N LYS A 9 31.64 -47.05 -31.87
CA LYS A 9 30.81 -46.07 -32.57
C LYS A 9 29.33 -46.33 -32.24
N ILE A 10 28.69 -45.38 -31.55
CA ILE A 10 27.28 -45.45 -31.17
C ILE A 10 26.42 -45.31 -32.43
N VAL A 11 25.78 -46.39 -32.86
CA VAL A 11 24.93 -46.46 -34.07
C VAL A 11 23.44 -46.32 -33.78
N GLY A 12 23.05 -46.10 -32.52
CA GLY A 12 21.69 -45.79 -32.11
C GLY A 12 21.63 -45.47 -30.62
N TYR A 13 20.69 -44.62 -30.23
CA TYR A 13 20.39 -44.32 -28.84
C TYR A 13 18.87 -44.35 -28.63
N VAL A 14 18.44 -44.81 -27.45
CA VAL A 14 17.04 -44.76 -27.01
C VAL A 14 17.00 -43.90 -25.77
N VAL A 15 16.25 -42.80 -25.83
CA VAL A 15 15.99 -41.95 -24.66
C VAL A 15 14.86 -42.60 -23.87
N ASN A 16 15.16 -43.02 -22.65
CA ASN A 16 14.15 -43.57 -21.77
C ASN A 16 13.19 -42.43 -21.37
N GLN A 17 12.05 -42.32 -22.04
CA GLN A 17 10.98 -41.42 -21.60
C GLN A 17 10.24 -42.10 -20.45
N PRO A 18 10.06 -41.44 -19.29
CA PRO A 18 9.31 -42.03 -18.20
C PRO A 18 7.88 -42.33 -18.67
N ASN A 19 7.41 -43.53 -18.34
CA ASN A 19 6.10 -44.04 -18.72
C ASN A 19 5.00 -43.07 -18.23
N GLU A 20 3.90 -42.87 -18.95
CA GLU A 20 2.81 -41.97 -18.49
C GLU A 20 2.26 -42.36 -17.11
N LYS A 21 2.34 -43.65 -16.75
CA LYS A 21 2.01 -44.17 -15.42
C LYS A 21 3.00 -43.76 -14.32
N GLU A 22 4.24 -43.42 -14.66
CA GLU A 22 5.22 -42.84 -13.74
C GLU A 22 5.01 -41.33 -13.59
N LYS A 23 4.51 -40.63 -14.62
CA LYS A 23 4.08 -39.22 -14.51
C LYS A 23 2.88 -39.03 -13.57
N GLU A 24 1.95 -39.98 -13.53
CA GLU A 24 0.86 -39.98 -12.53
C GLU A 24 1.37 -40.24 -11.11
N LYS A 25 2.38 -41.12 -10.94
CA LYS A 25 3.01 -41.40 -9.64
C LYS A 25 4.00 -40.33 -9.18
N SER A 26 4.43 -39.43 -10.07
CA SER A 26 5.34 -38.33 -9.75
C SER A 26 4.64 -37.03 -9.39
N ARG A 27 3.30 -37.01 -9.32
CA ARG A 27 2.62 -35.97 -8.55
C ARG A 27 3.00 -36.17 -7.09
N PRO A 28 3.71 -35.22 -6.44
CA PRO A 28 4.04 -35.38 -5.05
C PRO A 28 2.75 -35.49 -4.25
N GLU A 29 2.54 -36.61 -3.56
CA GLU A 29 1.57 -36.64 -2.48
C GLU A 29 2.00 -35.57 -1.46
N PHE A 30 1.28 -34.45 -1.47
CA PHE A 30 1.47 -33.38 -0.51
C PHE A 30 1.45 -33.97 0.89
N ARG A 31 2.30 -33.48 1.80
CA ARG A 31 2.24 -33.90 3.19
C ARG A 31 0.97 -33.30 3.80
N ARG A 32 -0.10 -34.09 3.77
CA ARG A 32 -1.40 -33.77 4.35
C ARG A 32 -1.27 -33.87 5.86
N GLU A 33 -1.45 -32.77 6.57
CA GLU A 33 -1.60 -32.81 8.02
C GLU A 33 -3.07 -33.07 8.32
N THR A 34 -3.37 -34.20 8.96
CA THR A 34 -4.69 -34.51 9.47
C THR A 34 -4.98 -33.62 10.67
N THR A 35 -6.05 -32.83 10.60
CA THR A 35 -6.59 -32.16 11.79
C THR A 35 -7.20 -33.21 12.73
N GLU A 36 -7.43 -32.86 14.00
CA GLU A 36 -8.06 -33.75 15.00
C GLU A 36 -9.46 -34.27 14.60
N GLY A 37 -10.03 -33.77 13.48
CA GLY A 37 -11.28 -34.23 12.87
C GLY A 37 -11.14 -34.97 11.52
N GLY A 38 -9.92 -35.32 11.09
CA GLY A 38 -9.71 -36.15 9.89
C GLY A 38 -9.81 -35.45 8.53
N ALA A 39 -9.88 -34.11 8.50
CA ALA A 39 -9.86 -33.35 7.24
C ALA A 39 -8.43 -33.14 6.73
N GLU A 40 -8.20 -33.40 5.45
CA GLU A 40 -6.91 -33.15 4.78
C GLU A 40 -6.83 -31.66 4.38
N VAL A 41 -5.99 -30.88 5.06
CA VAL A 41 -5.83 -29.44 4.81
C VAL A 41 -4.46 -29.14 4.20
N ILE A 42 -4.45 -28.62 2.98
CA ILE A 42 -3.25 -28.15 2.29
C ILE A 42 -2.85 -26.80 2.88
N ARG A 43 -1.58 -26.69 3.28
CA ARG A 43 -0.95 -25.47 3.77
C ARG A 43 0.09 -24.96 2.77
N MET A 44 0.38 -23.67 2.84
CA MET A 44 1.42 -23.05 2.02
C MET A 44 2.81 -23.52 2.47
N HIS A 45 3.63 -24.02 1.54
CA HIS A 45 5.01 -24.44 1.77
C HIS A 45 5.85 -24.39 0.49
N GLU A 46 7.18 -24.36 0.60
CA GLU A 46 8.13 -24.20 -0.52
C GLU A 46 7.97 -25.23 -1.66
N LYS A 47 7.54 -26.46 -1.35
CA LYS A 47 7.34 -27.53 -2.34
C LYS A 47 6.01 -27.47 -3.09
N LEU A 48 5.19 -26.45 -2.83
CA LEU A 48 3.89 -26.32 -3.46
C LEU A 48 4.10 -25.86 -4.90
N GLU A 49 3.65 -26.67 -5.86
CA GLU A 49 3.79 -26.35 -7.28
C GLU A 49 2.87 -25.18 -7.65
N ARG A 50 3.37 -24.31 -8.54
CA ARG A 50 2.61 -23.19 -9.06
C ARG A 50 1.42 -23.72 -9.89
N PRO A 51 0.16 -23.38 -9.55
CA PRO A 51 -1.00 -23.75 -10.35
C PRO A 51 -0.95 -23.15 -11.77
N GLU A 52 -1.76 -23.69 -12.68
CA GLU A 52 -1.88 -23.16 -14.05
C GLU A 52 -2.44 -21.73 -14.08
N MET A 53 -3.36 -21.42 -13.15
CA MET A 53 -4.01 -20.13 -13.03
C MET A 53 -3.83 -19.56 -11.62
N LEU A 54 -3.53 -18.27 -11.54
CA LEU A 54 -3.51 -17.49 -10.29
C LEU A 54 -4.43 -16.28 -10.46
N ILE A 55 -5.03 -15.85 -9.36
CA ILE A 55 -5.87 -14.65 -9.34
C ILE A 55 -5.04 -13.50 -8.79
N GLY A 56 -4.94 -12.39 -9.52
CA GLY A 56 -4.09 -11.27 -9.16
C GLY A 56 -4.84 -9.95 -9.01
N SER A 57 -4.25 -9.05 -8.23
CA SER A 57 -4.65 -7.64 -8.12
C SER A 57 -3.50 -6.74 -8.53
N THR A 58 -3.75 -5.79 -9.44
CA THR A 58 -2.75 -4.80 -9.88
C THR A 58 -3.06 -3.42 -9.30
N TYR A 59 -2.07 -2.84 -8.60
CA TYR A 59 -2.13 -1.53 -7.97
C TYR A 59 -1.25 -0.55 -8.74
N LYS A 60 -1.82 0.60 -9.11
CA LYS A 60 -1.09 1.69 -9.76
C LYS A 60 -0.53 2.63 -8.70
N VAL A 61 0.76 2.89 -8.79
CA VAL A 61 1.53 3.73 -7.89
C VAL A 61 2.06 4.92 -8.68
N LYS A 62 1.68 6.13 -8.29
CA LYS A 62 2.19 7.36 -8.91
C LYS A 62 2.84 8.21 -7.84
N THR A 63 4.17 8.26 -7.88
CA THR A 63 4.98 9.04 -6.96
C THR A 63 5.27 10.42 -7.55
N PRO A 64 5.35 11.49 -6.77
CA PRO A 64 5.76 12.82 -7.27
C PRO A 64 7.24 12.88 -7.66
N VAL A 65 8.07 11.94 -7.19
CA VAL A 65 9.50 11.87 -7.47
C VAL A 65 9.84 11.18 -8.81
N SER A 66 8.83 10.68 -9.53
CA SER A 66 9.04 10.04 -10.83
C SER A 66 7.91 10.37 -11.79
N ASP A 67 8.28 10.67 -13.04
CA ASP A 67 7.32 10.93 -14.13
C ASP A 67 6.55 9.68 -14.57
N HIS A 68 7.00 8.50 -14.13
CA HIS A 68 6.43 7.23 -14.55
C HIS A 68 5.74 6.51 -13.39
N ALA A 69 4.51 6.05 -13.66
CA ALA A 69 3.80 5.20 -12.73
C ALA A 69 4.44 3.81 -12.66
N MET A 70 4.38 3.23 -11.47
CA MET A 70 4.75 1.84 -11.20
C MET A 70 3.47 1.01 -11.02
N TYR A 71 3.49 -0.23 -11.48
CA TYR A 71 2.39 -1.17 -11.37
C TYR A 71 2.83 -2.36 -10.52
N VAL A 72 2.16 -2.56 -9.40
CA VAL A 72 2.44 -3.64 -8.45
C VAL A 72 1.34 -4.68 -8.59
N THR A 73 1.67 -5.88 -9.06
CA THR A 73 0.73 -6.99 -9.18
C THR A 73 1.04 -8.03 -8.11
N ILE A 74 0.04 -8.38 -7.31
CA ILE A 74 0.15 -9.45 -6.32
C ILE A 74 -0.82 -10.55 -6.74
N ASN A 75 -0.27 -11.73 -7.00
CA ASN A 75 -1.01 -12.93 -7.37
C ASN A 75 -1.18 -13.82 -6.15
N ASP A 76 -2.37 -14.39 -6.03
CA ASP A 76 -2.78 -15.23 -4.93
C ASP A 76 -3.04 -16.66 -5.38
N ILE A 77 -2.82 -17.58 -4.44
CA ILE A 77 -3.26 -18.96 -4.52
C ILE A 77 -4.46 -19.17 -3.60
N ILE A 78 -5.45 -19.91 -4.09
CA ILE A 78 -6.56 -20.42 -3.29
C ILE A 78 -6.17 -21.82 -2.81
N LEU A 79 -6.09 -22.00 -1.50
CA LEU A 79 -5.83 -23.28 -0.86
C LEU A 79 -7.16 -23.89 -0.41
N ASN A 80 -7.31 -25.20 -0.60
CA ASN A 80 -8.49 -25.98 -0.19
C ASN A 80 -9.81 -25.43 -0.77
N GLU A 81 -9.78 -25.05 -2.05
CA GLU A 81 -10.94 -24.53 -2.78
C GLU A 81 -12.14 -25.48 -2.67
N GLY A 82 -13.32 -24.93 -2.37
CA GLY A 82 -14.55 -25.71 -2.21
C GLY A 82 -14.66 -26.47 -0.89
N THR A 83 -13.81 -26.17 0.10
CA THR A 83 -13.89 -26.73 1.46
C THR A 83 -14.09 -25.64 2.51
N GLU A 84 -14.48 -26.02 3.73
CA GLU A 84 -14.58 -25.09 4.88
C GLU A 84 -13.24 -24.43 5.25
N TYR A 85 -12.12 -24.99 4.78
CA TYR A 85 -10.76 -24.49 5.01
C TYR A 85 -10.21 -23.69 3.84
N GLU A 86 -11.08 -23.23 2.93
CA GLU A 86 -10.69 -22.38 1.82
C GLU A 86 -10.00 -21.11 2.32
N LYS A 87 -8.76 -20.90 1.87
CA LYS A 87 -7.95 -19.74 2.28
C LYS A 87 -7.20 -19.18 1.09
N ARG A 88 -7.27 -17.87 0.93
CA ARG A 88 -6.47 -17.13 -0.04
C ARG A 88 -5.15 -16.71 0.57
N ARG A 89 -4.05 -16.96 -0.12
CA ARG A 89 -2.68 -16.61 0.32
C ARG A 89 -1.93 -15.93 -0.82
N PRO A 90 -1.09 -14.92 -0.51
CA PRO A 90 -0.24 -14.32 -1.53
C PRO A 90 0.78 -15.36 -2.00
N PHE A 91 1.04 -15.39 -3.30
CA PHE A 91 1.93 -16.38 -3.92
C PHE A 91 3.14 -15.74 -4.61
N GLU A 92 2.93 -14.65 -5.34
CA GLU A 92 4.01 -13.91 -6.01
C GLU A 92 3.66 -12.43 -6.19
N ILE A 93 4.70 -11.59 -6.24
CA ILE A 93 4.59 -10.15 -6.47
C ILE A 93 5.47 -9.73 -7.65
N PHE A 94 4.91 -8.88 -8.50
CA PHE A 94 5.59 -8.27 -9.63
C PHE A 94 5.48 -6.76 -9.54
N VAL A 95 6.57 -6.08 -9.84
CA VAL A 95 6.62 -4.62 -9.88
C VAL A 95 7.17 -4.23 -11.25
N ASN A 96 6.34 -3.54 -12.03
CA ASN A 96 6.70 -3.04 -13.35
C ASN A 96 6.78 -1.52 -13.32
N SER A 97 7.83 -0.95 -13.89
CA SER A 97 8.03 0.49 -13.99
C SER A 97 8.79 0.83 -15.27
N LYS A 98 8.50 2.00 -15.83
CA LYS A 98 9.32 2.59 -16.91
C LYS A 98 10.55 3.31 -16.38
N ASN A 99 10.60 3.59 -15.07
CA ASN A 99 11.77 4.20 -14.43
C ASN A 99 12.85 3.13 -14.18
N LEU A 100 14.06 3.38 -14.68
CA LEU A 100 15.19 2.47 -14.59
C LEU A 100 16.07 2.68 -13.35
N ASP A 101 15.97 3.83 -12.67
CA ASP A 101 16.88 4.23 -11.57
C ASP A 101 16.89 3.24 -10.41
N HIS A 102 15.75 2.57 -10.17
CA HIS A 102 15.58 1.60 -9.08
C HIS A 102 15.36 0.17 -9.58
N TYR A 103 15.56 -0.10 -10.87
CA TYR A 103 15.20 -1.37 -11.48
C TYR A 103 15.87 -2.58 -10.81
N GLN A 104 17.17 -2.51 -10.53
CA GLN A 104 17.92 -3.60 -9.89
C GLN A 104 17.36 -3.95 -8.51
N TRP A 105 17.10 -2.94 -7.68
CA TRP A 105 16.54 -3.11 -6.33
C TRP A 105 15.12 -3.65 -6.38
N ILE A 106 14.29 -3.14 -7.30
CA ILE A 106 12.91 -3.63 -7.50
C ILE A 106 12.90 -5.10 -7.92
N VAL A 107 13.77 -5.50 -8.85
CA VAL A 107 13.89 -6.90 -9.29
C VAL A 107 14.37 -7.80 -8.16
N ALA A 108 15.34 -7.36 -7.35
CA ALA A 108 15.80 -8.12 -6.20
C ALA A 108 14.69 -8.30 -5.16
N LEU A 109 13.98 -7.22 -4.82
CA LEU A 109 12.89 -7.24 -3.84
C LEU A 109 11.71 -8.10 -4.28
N THR A 110 11.27 -7.98 -5.53
CA THR A 110 10.17 -8.81 -6.06
C THR A 110 10.48 -10.30 -6.00
N ARG A 111 11.73 -10.70 -6.28
CA ARG A 111 12.18 -12.09 -6.14
C ARG A 111 12.17 -12.57 -4.70
N ILE A 112 12.69 -11.75 -3.77
CA ILE A 112 12.77 -12.11 -2.34
C ILE A 112 11.36 -12.21 -1.74
N ILE A 113 10.51 -11.20 -1.95
CA ILE A 113 9.14 -11.19 -1.43
C ILE A 113 8.35 -12.38 -1.98
N SER A 114 8.46 -12.67 -3.28
CA SER A 114 7.80 -13.85 -3.88
C SER A 114 8.32 -15.17 -3.27
N ALA A 115 9.62 -15.27 -2.98
CA ALA A 115 10.17 -16.44 -2.30
C ALA A 115 9.60 -16.60 -0.89
N VAL A 116 9.48 -15.50 -0.13
CA VAL A 116 8.86 -15.50 1.21
C VAL A 116 7.39 -15.91 1.13
N PHE A 117 6.63 -15.38 0.18
CA PHE A 117 5.23 -15.79 -0.06
C PHE A 117 5.10 -17.29 -0.35
N ARG A 118 5.98 -17.85 -1.19
CA ARG A 118 5.98 -19.29 -1.49
C ARG A 118 6.39 -20.17 -0.32
N LYS A 119 7.27 -19.68 0.56
CA LYS A 119 7.67 -20.42 1.75
C LYS A 119 6.51 -20.68 2.70
N GLY A 120 5.50 -19.80 2.68
CA GLY A 120 4.36 -19.87 3.58
C GLY A 120 4.73 -19.44 5.00
N GLY A 121 3.85 -19.76 5.96
CA GLY A 121 3.94 -19.26 7.33
C GLY A 121 3.35 -17.86 7.50
N ASP A 122 3.86 -17.13 8.50
CA ASP A 122 3.47 -15.74 8.71
C ASP A 122 4.26 -14.81 7.78
N VAL A 123 3.55 -14.16 6.86
CA VAL A 123 4.10 -13.21 5.89
C VAL A 123 3.73 -11.77 6.22
N THR A 124 2.94 -11.54 7.28
CA THR A 124 2.46 -10.19 7.59
C THR A 124 3.58 -9.28 8.07
N PHE A 125 4.64 -9.83 8.66
CA PHE A 125 5.83 -9.06 9.09
C PHE A 125 6.48 -8.28 7.95
N LEU A 126 6.35 -8.74 6.68
CA LEU A 126 6.88 -8.03 5.52
C LEU A 126 6.31 -6.62 5.39
N VAL A 127 5.08 -6.39 5.88
CA VAL A 127 4.46 -5.07 5.86
C VAL A 127 5.30 -4.08 6.66
N ASP A 128 5.68 -4.45 7.88
CA ASP A 128 6.40 -3.57 8.79
C ASP A 128 7.85 -3.38 8.32
N GLU A 129 8.50 -4.45 7.87
CA GLU A 129 9.86 -4.40 7.31
C GLU A 129 9.95 -3.48 6.09
N LEU A 130 8.98 -3.55 5.17
CA LEU A 130 8.96 -2.68 3.99
C LEU A 130 8.67 -1.23 4.37
N LYS A 131 7.73 -0.98 5.28
CA LYS A 131 7.38 0.37 5.76
C LYS A 131 8.52 1.06 6.51
N ALA A 132 9.40 0.28 7.15
CA ALA A 132 10.57 0.78 7.86
C ALA A 132 11.74 1.18 6.95
N VAL A 133 11.65 0.96 5.63
CA VAL A 133 12.71 1.37 4.68
C VAL A 133 12.59 2.86 4.38
N PHE A 134 13.68 3.60 4.61
CA PHE A 134 13.78 5.04 4.35
C PHE A 134 14.59 5.35 3.10
N ASP A 135 14.18 6.38 2.36
CA ASP A 135 14.97 6.94 1.27
C ASP A 135 15.94 7.97 1.86
N PRO A 136 17.26 7.90 1.60
CA PRO A 136 18.22 8.89 2.08
C PRO A 136 17.92 10.33 1.58
N ARG A 137 17.08 10.48 0.56
CA ARG A 137 16.61 11.78 0.05
C ARG A 137 15.42 12.34 0.83
N GLY A 138 14.92 11.64 1.84
CA GLY A 138 13.89 12.14 2.77
C GLY A 138 12.45 11.82 2.38
N GLY A 139 12.21 10.91 1.43
CA GLY A 139 10.86 10.47 1.04
C GLY A 139 10.09 11.53 0.23
N TYR A 140 8.76 11.44 0.24
CA TYR A 140 7.88 12.34 -0.50
C TYR A 140 6.45 12.38 0.04
N TRP A 141 5.69 13.41 -0.34
CA TRP A 141 4.28 13.55 0.00
C TRP A 141 3.40 13.10 -1.16
N GLN A 142 2.47 12.18 -0.88
CA GLN A 142 1.44 11.78 -1.84
C GLN A 142 0.38 12.87 -2.00
N THR A 143 -0.34 12.82 -3.12
CA THR A 143 -1.59 13.57 -3.30
C THR A 143 -2.55 13.22 -2.16
N GLY A 144 -3.09 14.24 -1.49
CA GLY A 144 -3.89 14.06 -0.26
C GLY A 144 -3.09 14.22 1.04
N GLY A 145 -1.81 14.62 0.96
CA GLY A 145 -1.04 15.05 2.12
C GLY A 145 -0.51 13.91 3.00
N LYS A 146 -0.42 12.68 2.48
CA LYS A 146 0.16 11.54 3.21
C LYS A 146 1.66 11.43 2.93
N PHE A 147 2.49 11.46 3.96
CA PHE A 147 3.95 11.33 3.83
C PHE A 147 4.39 9.88 3.66
N MET A 148 5.19 9.61 2.62
CA MET A 148 5.85 8.33 2.35
C MET A 148 7.36 8.45 2.59
N PRO A 149 7.94 7.64 3.51
CA PRO A 149 9.38 7.66 3.78
C PRO A 149 10.25 7.21 2.62
N SER A 150 9.74 6.32 1.76
CA SER A 150 10.42 5.83 0.56
C SER A 150 9.43 5.16 -0.39
N ILE A 151 9.90 4.87 -1.61
CA ILE A 151 9.13 4.05 -2.56
C ILE A 151 8.91 2.61 -2.07
N ILE A 152 9.85 2.08 -1.27
CA ILE A 152 9.73 0.75 -0.67
C ILE A 152 8.70 0.75 0.46
N ALA A 153 8.63 1.83 1.24
CA ALA A 153 7.58 1.98 2.24
C ALA A 153 6.19 2.05 1.59
N GLU A 154 6.06 2.71 0.44
CA GLU A 154 4.81 2.70 -0.34
C GLU A 154 4.44 1.29 -0.83
N LEU A 155 5.42 0.47 -1.26
CA LEU A 155 5.19 -0.96 -1.53
C LEU A 155 4.68 -1.70 -0.29
N GLY A 156 5.22 -1.40 0.90
CA GLY A 156 4.75 -1.96 2.17
C GLY A 156 3.27 -1.66 2.44
N TYR A 157 2.82 -0.42 2.19
CA TYR A 157 1.39 -0.07 2.28
C TYR A 157 0.51 -0.79 1.25
N ILE A 158 1.04 -1.09 0.06
CA ILE A 158 0.30 -1.84 -0.98
C ILE A 158 0.16 -3.30 -0.57
N VAL A 159 1.25 -3.91 -0.08
CA VAL A 159 1.21 -5.27 0.46
C VAL A 159 0.23 -5.34 1.62
N GLU A 160 0.26 -4.40 2.56
CA GLU A 160 -0.72 -4.32 3.65
C GLU A 160 -2.16 -4.27 3.13
N LYS A 161 -2.44 -3.34 2.22
CA LYS A 161 -3.77 -3.18 1.62
C LYS A 161 -4.25 -4.49 0.99
N HIS A 162 -3.34 -5.20 0.32
CA HIS A 162 -3.64 -6.46 -0.31
C HIS A 162 -3.87 -7.57 0.72
N LEU A 163 -3.02 -7.70 1.74
CA LEU A 163 -3.18 -8.67 2.83
C LEU A 163 -4.48 -8.47 3.61
N ILE A 164 -4.90 -7.21 3.83
CA ILE A 164 -6.22 -6.91 4.39
C ILE A 164 -7.33 -7.38 3.45
N SER A 165 -7.20 -7.14 2.14
CA SER A 165 -8.24 -7.49 1.16
C SER A 165 -8.48 -8.99 1.02
N ILE A 166 -7.46 -9.82 1.29
CA ILE A 166 -7.56 -11.28 1.27
C ILE A 166 -7.85 -11.87 2.66
N GLY A 167 -8.05 -11.03 3.68
CA GLY A 167 -8.38 -11.46 5.05
C GLY A 167 -7.19 -11.98 5.86
N LEU A 168 -5.95 -11.69 5.46
CA LEU A 168 -4.74 -12.06 6.20
C LEU A 168 -4.40 -11.06 7.31
N LEU A 169 -4.80 -9.80 7.14
CA LEU A 169 -4.63 -8.73 8.13
C LEU A 169 -5.96 -8.09 8.45
N SER A 170 -6.16 -7.73 9.71
CA SER A 170 -7.29 -6.91 10.12
C SER A 170 -7.07 -5.47 9.68
N LYS A 171 -8.14 -4.81 9.20
CA LYS A 171 -8.08 -3.39 8.93
C LYS A 171 -7.83 -2.65 10.25
N PRO A 172 -6.88 -1.69 10.30
CA PRO A 172 -6.74 -0.84 11.47
C PRO A 172 -8.01 0.00 11.62
N GLU A 173 -8.78 -0.29 12.66
CA GLU A 173 -9.97 0.47 13.03
C GLU A 173 -9.66 1.39 14.22
N LEU A 174 -10.20 2.60 14.17
CA LEU A 174 -10.21 3.50 15.32
C LEU A 174 -11.18 2.95 16.35
N ASP A 175 -10.79 3.01 17.62
CA ASP A 175 -11.70 2.66 18.70
C ASP A 175 -12.89 3.66 18.77
N ASP A 176 -13.98 3.26 19.42
CA ASP A 176 -15.18 4.09 19.47
C ASP A 176 -14.98 5.41 20.24
N GLY A 177 -14.01 5.45 21.18
CA GLY A 177 -13.62 6.66 21.89
C GLY A 177 -12.88 7.65 20.98
N GLN A 178 -11.92 7.16 20.19
CA GLN A 178 -11.19 7.91 19.18
C GLN A 178 -12.13 8.47 18.11
N LYS A 179 -13.08 7.65 17.63
CA LYS A 179 -14.10 8.11 16.68
C LYS A 179 -14.93 9.27 17.25
N LYS A 180 -15.39 9.16 18.50
CA LYS A 180 -16.13 10.23 19.19
C LYS A 180 -15.29 11.49 19.36
N MET A 181 -14.06 11.36 19.87
CA MET A 181 -13.15 12.47 20.07
C MET A 181 -12.86 13.22 18.76
N ILE A 182 -12.63 12.50 17.65
CA ILE A 182 -12.41 13.11 16.33
C ILE A 182 -13.67 13.84 15.85
N ALA A 183 -14.86 13.25 16.04
CA ALA A 183 -16.12 13.87 15.67
C ALA A 183 -16.39 15.16 16.47
N GLU A 184 -16.18 15.13 17.79
CA GLU A 184 -16.30 16.30 18.67
C GLU A 184 -15.33 17.41 18.25
N LYS A 185 -14.05 17.08 18.00
CA LYS A 185 -13.06 18.08 17.58
C LYS A 185 -13.33 18.67 16.20
N ARG A 186 -13.87 17.87 15.26
CA ARG A 186 -14.33 18.37 13.97
C ARG A 186 -15.50 19.34 14.14
N ALA A 187 -16.50 18.99 14.95
CA ALA A 187 -17.62 19.87 15.23
C ALA A 187 -17.19 21.19 15.90
N GLU A 188 -16.30 21.14 16.90
CA GLU A 188 -15.74 22.35 17.52
C GLU A 188 -14.98 23.23 16.51
N PHE A 189 -14.26 22.63 15.55
CA PHE A 189 -13.54 23.37 14.52
C PHE A 189 -14.50 24.05 13.53
N GLU A 190 -15.52 23.32 13.07
CA GLU A 190 -16.55 23.85 12.17
C GLU A 190 -17.35 25.00 12.81
N GLU A 191 -17.70 24.88 14.09
CA GLU A 191 -18.38 25.96 14.83
C GLU A 191 -17.48 27.20 15.01
N ARG A 192 -16.18 27.01 15.29
CA ARG A 192 -15.22 28.13 15.32
C ARG A 192 -15.06 28.81 13.96
N ALA A 193 -15.00 28.02 12.88
CA ALA A 193 -14.88 28.54 11.52
C ALA A 193 -16.13 29.33 11.09
N LYS A 194 -17.34 28.83 11.42
CA LYS A 194 -18.60 29.57 11.20
C LYS A 194 -18.64 30.90 11.95
N GLN A 195 -18.15 30.93 13.18
CA GLN A 195 -18.05 32.17 13.95
C GLN A 195 -17.06 33.16 13.30
N GLN A 196 -15.93 32.70 12.76
CA GLN A 196 -14.99 33.56 12.04
C GLN A 196 -15.58 34.10 10.73
N ASP A 197 -16.22 33.27 9.91
CA ASP A 197 -16.83 33.69 8.63
C ASP A 197 -17.95 34.74 8.82
N ALA A 198 -18.65 34.73 9.96
CA ALA A 198 -19.62 35.76 10.32
C ALA A 198 -18.99 37.14 10.57
N PHE A 199 -17.70 37.20 10.95
CA PHE A 199 -16.94 38.44 11.11
C PHE A 199 -16.08 38.81 9.88
N THR A 200 -15.77 37.86 8.99
CA THR A 200 -14.91 38.07 7.81
C THR A 200 -15.66 38.37 6.51
N LYS A 201 -16.99 38.23 6.46
CA LYS A 201 -17.81 38.90 5.43
C LYS A 201 -17.94 40.41 5.72
N SER A 202 -16.82 41.11 5.75
CA SER A 202 -16.81 42.57 5.70
C SER A 202 -16.66 43.02 4.24
N ASP A 203 -17.54 43.89 3.76
CA ASP A 203 -17.38 44.60 2.48
C ASP A 203 -16.19 45.59 2.48
N PHE A 204 -15.32 45.49 3.48
CA PHE A 204 -14.22 46.40 3.77
C PHE A 204 -12.87 45.66 3.70
N PRO A 205 -11.76 46.37 3.39
CA PRO A 205 -10.46 45.76 3.14
C PRO A 205 -9.92 44.95 4.34
N GLU A 206 -9.14 43.90 4.04
CA GLU A 206 -8.42 43.13 5.07
C GLU A 206 -7.51 44.05 5.90
N GLY A 207 -7.54 43.90 7.22
CA GLY A 207 -6.79 44.74 8.16
C GLY A 207 -7.52 46.01 8.63
N ALA A 208 -8.79 46.22 8.24
CA ALA A 208 -9.61 47.28 8.80
C ALA A 208 -9.80 47.13 10.32
N GLN A 209 -9.75 48.25 11.05
CA GLN A 209 -9.94 48.32 12.49
C GLN A 209 -11.38 48.70 12.85
N LEU A 210 -11.76 48.48 14.11
CA LEU A 210 -13.06 48.85 14.65
C LEU A 210 -13.19 50.39 14.74
N CYS A 211 -14.22 50.96 14.13
CA CYS A 211 -14.53 52.38 14.27
C CYS A 211 -15.23 52.66 15.62
N ASN A 212 -14.69 53.58 16.41
CA ASN A 212 -15.27 53.94 17.72
C ASN A 212 -16.59 54.75 17.64
N LYS A 213 -17.00 55.18 16.44
CA LYS A 213 -18.22 55.98 16.23
C LYS A 213 -19.42 55.14 15.77
N CYS A 214 -19.22 54.23 14.83
CA CYS A 214 -20.29 53.37 14.28
C CYS A 214 -20.15 51.89 14.67
N SER A 215 -19.08 51.51 15.37
CA SER A 215 -18.80 50.13 15.78
C SER A 215 -18.67 49.12 14.64
N THR A 216 -18.44 49.59 13.42
CA THR A 216 -18.15 48.74 12.25
C THR A 216 -16.63 48.58 12.07
N VAL A 217 -16.18 47.37 11.71
CA VAL A 217 -14.79 47.07 11.34
C VAL A 217 -14.51 47.59 9.92
N ALA A 218 -14.28 48.89 9.82
CA ALA A 218 -14.15 49.60 8.53
C ALA A 218 -13.15 50.78 8.57
N LEU A 219 -12.36 50.90 9.64
CA LEU A 219 -11.40 51.99 9.83
C LEU A 219 -10.04 51.62 9.23
N ILE A 220 -9.54 52.41 8.28
CA ILE A 220 -8.23 52.19 7.62
C ILE A 220 -7.40 53.48 7.60
N MET A 221 -6.08 53.36 7.48
CA MET A 221 -5.21 54.53 7.31
C MET A 221 -5.15 54.91 5.83
N MET A 222 -5.67 56.10 5.50
CA MET A 222 -5.62 56.69 4.16
C MET A 222 -5.19 58.14 4.27
N ASP A 223 -4.31 58.59 3.38
CA ASP A 223 -3.87 59.98 3.28
C ASP A 223 -3.35 60.58 4.60
N GLY A 224 -2.70 59.75 5.43
CA GLY A 224 -2.15 60.16 6.72
C GLY A 224 -3.16 60.25 7.87
N CYS A 225 -4.42 59.90 7.64
CA CYS A 225 -5.48 59.92 8.65
C CYS A 225 -6.17 58.55 8.78
N MET A 226 -6.67 58.24 9.98
CA MET A 226 -7.52 57.06 10.17
C MET A 226 -8.93 57.39 9.72
N THR A 227 -9.42 56.75 8.66
CA THR A 227 -10.71 57.04 8.01
C THR A 227 -11.62 55.81 7.97
N CYS A 228 -12.88 55.96 8.39
CA CYS A 228 -13.87 54.88 8.40
C CYS A 228 -14.65 54.84 7.08
N LEU A 229 -14.55 53.73 6.35
CA LEU A 229 -15.27 53.51 5.09
C LEU A 229 -16.78 53.27 5.26
N SER A 230 -17.25 53.04 6.49
CA SER A 230 -18.67 52.79 6.79
C SER A 230 -19.45 54.07 7.14
N CYS A 231 -18.85 55.00 7.90
CA CYS A 231 -19.53 56.20 8.39
C CYS A 231 -18.81 57.53 8.08
N GLY A 232 -17.63 57.48 7.45
CA GLY A 232 -16.87 58.66 7.04
C GLY A 232 -16.13 59.39 8.17
N ASP A 233 -16.08 58.84 9.38
CA ASP A 233 -15.30 59.44 10.47
C ASP A 233 -13.81 59.40 10.16
N SER A 234 -13.13 60.55 10.27
CA SER A 234 -11.68 60.64 10.07
C SER A 234 -10.99 61.35 11.24
N LYS A 235 -9.84 60.82 11.67
CA LYS A 235 -8.95 61.46 12.65
C LYS A 235 -7.54 61.56 12.08
N CYS A 236 -7.11 62.79 11.89
CA CYS A 236 -5.75 63.13 11.54
C CYS A 236 -5.00 63.49 12.83
N GLY A 237 -3.78 62.96 12.99
CA GLY A 237 -2.88 63.29 14.10
C GLY A 237 -2.25 64.67 13.92
#